data_AF-A0AAQ3PAS8-F1
#
_entry.id   AF-A0AAQ3PAS8-F1
#
_cell.length_a   1.000
_cell.length_b   1.000
_cell.length_c   1.000
_cell.angle_alpha   90.00
_cell.angle_beta   90.00
_cell.angle_gamma   90.00
#
_symmetry.space_group_name_H-M   'P 1'
#
loop_
_entity.id
_entity.type
_entity.pdbx_description
1 polymer ?
#
loop_
_entity_poly.entity_id
_entity_poly.type
_entity_poly.pdbx_seq_one_letter_code
_entity_poly.pdbx_strand_id
1 'polypeptide(L)'
;VASWGGSLLDRGILTVSLAPRDNHRAQIQFALERGIPAVLGVISTQRLPFPSNSFDMAHCSRCLIPWTEFGGAYLLEIHRIVRPGGFLVLSGPPINYKCRWRGWNTTIEAQISDYEKLQVLLTSMCFKMFKEKGDIAVWQKSEDNNCYNKVVRDAYPHTYDDGLEPDSAWYTPTRACIVVPNPKFKKLGLSSIAKWPERLHVPPERISMVHWGSAKAFRQYNSKWKNRFCTTRS
;
A
#
# COMPACT_ATOMS: atom_id res chain seq x y z
N VAL A 1 9.20 -13.22 3.86
CA VAL A 1 9.08 -11.75 4.02
C VAL A 1 9.79 -10.96 2.92
N ALA A 2 11.08 -11.17 2.64
CA ALA A 2 11.86 -10.22 1.81
C ALA A 2 12.34 -10.72 0.42
N SER A 3 12.11 -11.99 0.05
CA SER A 3 12.68 -12.58 -1.18
C SER A 3 12.29 -11.85 -2.47
N TRP A 4 11.01 -11.55 -2.65
CA TRP A 4 10.54 -10.79 -3.82
C TRP A 4 11.03 -9.34 -3.79
N GLY A 5 11.09 -8.73 -2.60
CA GLY A 5 11.64 -7.38 -2.42
C GLY A 5 13.11 -7.30 -2.84
N GLY A 6 13.92 -8.31 -2.50
CA GLY A 6 15.30 -8.45 -2.99
C GLY A 6 15.37 -8.59 -4.52
N SER A 7 14.55 -9.45 -5.11
CA SER A 7 14.52 -9.63 -6.58
C SER A 7 14.11 -8.36 -7.33
N LEU A 8 13.26 -7.52 -6.73
CA LEU A 8 12.88 -6.21 -7.28
C LEU A 8 13.98 -5.18 -7.11
N LEU A 9 14.72 -5.23 -5.99
CA LEU A 9 15.86 -4.34 -5.74
C LEU A 9 16.96 -4.52 -6.78
N ASP A 10 17.25 -5.76 -7.19
CA ASP A 10 18.20 -6.07 -8.27
C ASP A 10 17.79 -5.47 -9.63
N ARG A 11 16.50 -5.15 -9.80
CA ARG A 11 15.92 -4.50 -10.97
C ARG A 11 15.79 -2.99 -10.79
N GLY A 12 16.39 -2.44 -9.74
CA GLY A 12 16.33 -1.02 -9.41
C GLY A 12 14.98 -0.58 -8.85
N ILE A 13 14.13 -1.48 -8.35
CA ILE A 13 12.83 -1.14 -7.76
C ILE A 13 12.96 -1.17 -6.24
N LEU A 14 12.79 0.00 -5.61
CA LEU A 14 12.83 0.10 -4.15
C LEU A 14 11.52 -0.42 -3.54
N THR A 15 11.64 -1.40 -2.65
CA THR A 15 10.50 -1.99 -1.92
C THR A 15 10.73 -1.91 -0.42
N VAL A 16 9.65 -1.94 0.35
CA VAL A 16 9.69 -2.12 1.81
C VAL A 16 8.88 -3.36 2.14
N SER A 17 9.52 -4.34 2.74
CA SER A 17 8.87 -5.58 3.19
C SER A 17 8.21 -5.37 4.54
N LEU A 18 6.99 -5.86 4.71
CA LEU A 18 6.26 -5.79 5.96
C LEU A 18 6.22 -7.18 6.61
N ALA A 19 6.49 -7.26 7.91
CA ALA A 19 6.18 -8.46 8.68
C ALA A 19 5.38 -8.13 9.95
N PRO A 20 4.46 -9.01 10.35
CA PRO A 20 3.80 -8.93 11.64
C PRO A 20 4.80 -9.08 12.79
N ARG A 21 4.42 -8.57 13.98
CA ARG A 21 5.20 -8.70 15.21
C ARG A 21 4.96 -10.06 15.88
N ASP A 22 5.20 -11.13 15.15
CA ASP A 22 5.02 -12.52 15.59
C ASP A 22 6.35 -13.29 15.56
N ASN A 23 6.31 -14.60 15.40
CA ASN A 23 7.49 -15.47 15.32
C ASN A 23 8.42 -15.13 14.13
N HIS A 24 8.00 -14.27 13.21
CA HIS A 24 8.78 -13.86 12.04
C HIS A 24 9.77 -12.70 12.31
N ARG A 25 9.98 -12.28 13.56
CA ARG A 25 11.00 -11.23 13.91
C ARG A 25 12.39 -11.53 13.32
N ALA A 26 12.80 -12.79 13.32
CA ALA A 26 14.08 -13.21 12.72
C ALA A 26 14.15 -12.94 11.21
N GLN A 27 13.02 -12.95 10.50
CA GLN A 27 12.98 -12.69 9.07
C GLN A 27 13.18 -11.21 8.71
N ILE A 28 12.75 -10.29 9.58
CA ILE A 28 13.02 -8.85 9.41
C ILE A 28 14.49 -8.58 9.60
N GLN A 29 15.10 -9.11 10.66
CA GLN A 29 16.52 -8.95 10.92
C GLN A 29 17.36 -9.44 9.72
N PHE A 30 17.06 -10.64 9.22
CA PHE A 30 17.75 -11.22 8.07
C PHE A 30 17.60 -10.39 6.78
N ALA A 31 16.43 -9.78 6.57
CA ALA A 31 16.19 -8.89 5.43
C ALA A 31 17.05 -7.63 5.53
N LEU A 32 17.08 -7.01 6.71
CA LEU A 32 17.87 -5.81 6.98
C LEU A 32 19.37 -6.08 6.86
N GLU A 33 19.87 -7.21 7.36
CA GLU A 33 21.27 -7.65 7.20
C GLU A 33 21.68 -7.84 5.73
N ARG A 34 20.71 -8.11 4.85
CA ARG A 34 20.90 -8.22 3.39
C ARG A 34 20.64 -6.91 2.65
N GLY A 35 20.45 -5.81 3.36
CA GLY A 35 20.16 -4.50 2.77
C GLY A 35 18.77 -4.38 2.14
N ILE A 36 17.86 -5.32 2.40
CA ILE A 36 16.48 -5.26 1.91
C ILE A 36 15.64 -4.48 2.93
N PRO A 37 15.04 -3.34 2.55
CA PRO A 37 14.26 -2.55 3.49
C PRO A 37 13.07 -3.37 4.00
N ALA A 38 12.93 -3.43 5.32
CA ALA A 38 11.87 -4.17 5.96
C ALA A 38 11.44 -3.48 7.27
N VAL A 39 10.15 -3.56 7.59
CA VAL A 39 9.57 -2.97 8.80
C VAL A 39 8.64 -3.94 9.49
N LEU A 40 8.57 -3.81 10.82
CA LEU A 40 7.53 -4.46 11.61
C LEU A 40 6.26 -3.61 11.55
N GLY A 41 5.13 -4.25 11.29
CA GLY A 41 3.84 -3.57 11.38
C GLY A 41 2.69 -4.56 11.52
N VAL A 42 1.71 -4.18 12.33
CA VAL A 42 0.53 -4.97 12.64
C VAL A 42 -0.68 -4.23 12.08
N ILE A 43 -1.00 -4.51 10.81
CA ILE A 43 -2.10 -3.86 10.09
C ILE A 43 -3.48 -4.12 10.71
N SER A 44 -3.55 -5.01 11.70
CA SER A 44 -4.81 -5.35 12.35
C SER A 44 -5.21 -4.44 13.49
N THR A 45 -4.27 -3.68 14.05
CA THR A 45 -4.53 -2.83 15.21
C THR A 45 -4.09 -1.39 14.99
N GLN A 46 -3.04 -1.16 14.19
CA GLN A 46 -2.47 0.16 13.97
C GLN A 46 -2.26 0.42 12.49
N ARG A 47 -2.45 1.69 12.08
CA ARG A 47 -2.05 2.15 10.75
C ARG A 47 -0.56 1.86 10.54
N LEU A 48 -0.20 1.52 9.31
CA LEU A 48 1.20 1.45 8.93
C LEU A 48 1.81 2.84 9.07
N PRO A 49 3.10 2.95 9.46
CA PRO A 49 3.80 4.20 9.75
C PRO A 49 4.16 4.96 8.46
N PHE A 50 3.26 4.97 7.48
CA PHE A 50 3.41 5.63 6.20
C PHE A 50 2.27 6.65 6.00
N PRO A 51 2.57 7.84 5.46
CA PRO A 51 1.55 8.78 5.02
C PRO A 51 0.63 8.15 3.97
N SER A 52 -0.56 8.73 3.79
CA SER A 52 -1.46 8.30 2.71
C SER A 52 -0.78 8.45 1.34
N ASN A 53 -1.16 7.64 0.35
CA ASN A 53 -0.67 7.74 -1.03
C ASN A 53 0.88 7.72 -1.16
N SER A 54 1.53 6.83 -0.41
CA SER A 54 3.00 6.70 -0.35
C SER A 54 3.57 5.63 -1.29
N PHE A 55 2.79 4.62 -1.66
CA PHE A 55 3.24 3.47 -2.43
C PHE A 55 2.57 3.38 -3.81
N ASP A 56 3.34 2.92 -4.78
CA ASP A 56 2.86 2.68 -6.16
C ASP A 56 2.15 1.31 -6.26
N MET A 57 2.51 0.38 -5.38
CA MET A 57 1.97 -0.97 -5.35
C MET A 57 2.06 -1.57 -3.94
N ALA A 58 1.06 -2.36 -3.56
CA ALA A 58 1.11 -3.29 -2.43
C ALA A 58 1.00 -4.72 -2.96
N HIS A 59 1.82 -5.62 -2.44
CA HIS A 59 1.82 -7.02 -2.83
C HIS A 59 1.76 -7.92 -1.62
N CYS A 60 0.94 -8.95 -1.71
CA CYS A 60 0.89 -10.03 -0.75
C CYS A 60 0.82 -11.37 -1.49
N SER A 61 1.79 -12.24 -1.20
CA SER A 61 1.80 -13.61 -1.68
C SER A 61 1.57 -14.56 -0.51
N ARG A 62 0.42 -15.24 -0.52
CA ARG A 62 0.03 -16.26 0.47
C ARG A 62 0.14 -15.75 1.92
N CYS A 63 -0.23 -14.50 2.20
CA CYS A 63 -0.10 -13.96 3.55
C CYS A 63 -1.18 -14.48 4.53
N LEU A 64 -2.21 -15.17 4.03
CA LEU A 64 -3.33 -15.68 4.84
C LEU A 64 -4.00 -14.61 5.70
N ILE A 65 -3.98 -13.37 5.20
CA ILE A 65 -4.67 -12.24 5.83
C ILE A 65 -6.14 -12.38 5.44
N PRO A 66 -7.08 -12.42 6.40
CA PRO A 66 -8.50 -12.47 6.08
C PRO A 66 -8.96 -11.08 5.63
N TRP A 67 -8.72 -10.77 4.35
CA TRP A 67 -8.87 -9.43 3.78
C TRP A 67 -10.27 -8.82 3.91
N THR A 68 -11.30 -9.67 3.97
CA THR A 68 -12.71 -9.28 4.06
C THR A 68 -13.24 -9.23 5.50
N GLU A 69 -12.49 -9.76 6.47
CA GLU A 69 -12.86 -9.73 7.88
C GLU A 69 -12.63 -8.36 8.52
N PHE A 70 -13.14 -8.17 9.74
CA PHE A 70 -13.09 -6.90 10.48
C PHE A 70 -13.56 -5.72 9.62
N GLY A 71 -14.52 -6.04 8.74
CA GLY A 71 -15.06 -5.18 7.71
C GLY A 71 -14.00 -4.52 6.81
N GLY A 72 -13.01 -5.31 6.39
CA GLY A 72 -12.06 -4.86 5.38
C GLY A 72 -11.00 -3.89 5.89
N ALA A 73 -10.85 -3.72 7.21
CA ALA A 73 -9.90 -2.78 7.81
C ALA A 73 -8.48 -2.92 7.23
N TYR A 74 -8.05 -4.15 6.92
CA TYR A 74 -6.73 -4.43 6.34
C TYR A 74 -6.61 -3.89 4.91
N LEU A 75 -7.61 -4.14 4.07
CA LEU A 75 -7.64 -3.58 2.72
C LEU A 75 -7.74 -2.06 2.74
N LEU A 76 -8.48 -1.49 3.70
CA LEU A 76 -8.64 -0.04 3.85
C LEU A 76 -7.32 0.64 4.23
N GLU A 77 -6.52 -0.01 5.07
CA GLU A 77 -5.17 0.48 5.36
C GLU A 77 -4.26 0.42 4.12
N ILE A 78 -4.35 -0.66 3.33
CA ILE A 78 -3.62 -0.74 2.05
C ILE A 78 -4.11 0.32 1.06
N HIS A 79 -5.43 0.54 0.98
CA HIS A 79 -6.03 1.59 0.16
C HIS A 79 -5.51 2.97 0.54
N ARG A 80 -5.41 3.27 1.84
CA ARG A 80 -4.89 4.56 2.34
C ARG A 80 -3.47 4.82 1.83
N ILE A 81 -2.59 3.82 1.88
CA ILE A 81 -1.17 4.00 1.54
C ILE A 81 -0.87 3.88 0.04
N VAL A 82 -1.71 3.19 -0.74
CA VAL A 82 -1.55 3.06 -2.20
C VAL A 82 -2.08 4.31 -2.91
N ARG A 83 -1.27 4.85 -3.82
CA ARG A 83 -1.61 6.03 -4.63
C ARG A 83 -2.80 5.77 -5.57
N PRO A 84 -3.55 6.81 -5.97
CA PRO A 84 -4.48 6.70 -7.09
C PRO A 84 -3.74 6.18 -8.34
N GLY A 85 -4.33 5.25 -9.07
CA GLY A 85 -3.68 4.56 -10.20
C GLY A 85 -2.68 3.47 -9.80
N GLY A 86 -2.36 3.32 -8.51
CA GLY A 86 -1.51 2.27 -7.97
C GLY A 86 -2.17 0.90 -7.89
N PHE A 87 -1.39 -0.11 -7.54
CA PHE A 87 -1.79 -1.51 -7.68
C PHE A 87 -1.86 -2.27 -6.35
N LEU A 88 -2.83 -3.16 -6.23
CA LEU A 88 -2.87 -4.22 -5.24
C LEU A 88 -2.66 -5.55 -5.97
N VAL A 89 -1.65 -6.31 -5.56
CA VAL A 89 -1.34 -7.63 -6.13
C VAL A 89 -1.50 -8.68 -5.05
N LEU A 90 -2.45 -9.58 -5.23
CA LEU A 90 -2.64 -10.71 -4.32
C LEU A 90 -2.35 -12.01 -5.05
N SER A 91 -1.69 -12.93 -4.36
CA SER A 91 -1.54 -14.31 -4.84
C SER A 91 -1.75 -15.33 -3.73
N GLY A 92 -2.27 -16.51 -4.10
CA GLY A 92 -2.71 -17.54 -3.15
C GLY A 92 -4.22 -17.50 -2.87
N PRO A 93 -4.70 -18.04 -1.74
CA PRO A 93 -6.12 -18.04 -1.43
C PRO A 93 -6.63 -16.62 -1.13
N PRO A 94 -7.86 -16.24 -1.55
CA PRO A 94 -8.82 -17.07 -2.28
C PRO A 94 -8.64 -17.10 -3.81
N ILE A 95 -7.69 -16.37 -4.39
CA ILE A 95 -7.51 -16.19 -5.86
C ILE A 95 -7.25 -17.53 -6.56
N ASN A 96 -6.45 -18.39 -5.95
CA ASN A 96 -5.97 -19.64 -6.56
C ASN A 96 -6.93 -20.83 -6.41
N TYR A 97 -8.17 -20.62 -5.94
CA TYR A 97 -9.13 -21.69 -5.64
C TYR A 97 -9.36 -22.65 -6.81
N LYS A 98 -9.33 -22.15 -8.06
CA LYS A 98 -9.53 -22.93 -9.29
C LYS A 98 -8.47 -24.02 -9.50
N CYS A 99 -7.23 -23.78 -9.07
CA CYS A 99 -6.09 -24.66 -9.34
C CYS A 99 -5.51 -25.32 -8.08
N ARG A 100 -5.57 -24.65 -6.92
CA ARG A 100 -4.84 -25.03 -5.70
C ARG A 100 -5.60 -24.69 -4.42
N TRP A 101 -6.81 -25.24 -4.26
CA TRP A 101 -7.61 -25.10 -3.04
C TRP A 101 -7.24 -26.10 -1.91
N ARG A 102 -6.68 -27.27 -2.26
CA ARG A 102 -6.28 -28.30 -1.28
C ARG A 102 -5.05 -27.84 -0.50
N GLY A 103 -5.13 -27.89 0.83
CA GLY A 103 -4.01 -27.57 1.73
C GLY A 103 -4.22 -26.40 2.69
N TRP A 104 -5.36 -25.70 2.62
CA TRP A 104 -5.64 -24.49 3.42
C TRP A 104 -6.67 -24.66 4.54
N ASN A 105 -7.04 -25.89 4.91
CA ASN A 105 -8.13 -26.18 5.85
C ASN A 105 -9.45 -25.44 5.50
N THR A 106 -9.77 -25.35 4.21
CA THR A 106 -10.95 -24.66 3.67
C THR A 106 -11.69 -25.54 2.66
N THR A 107 -12.96 -25.24 2.39
CA THR A 107 -13.74 -25.85 1.29
C THR A 107 -13.69 -25.00 0.03
N ILE A 108 -14.04 -25.57 -1.12
CA ILE A 108 -14.06 -24.82 -2.39
C ILE A 108 -15.15 -23.74 -2.37
N GLU A 109 -16.28 -24.02 -1.74
CA GLU A 109 -17.41 -23.09 -1.58
C GLU A 109 -17.01 -21.90 -0.71
N ALA A 110 -16.28 -22.13 0.38
CA ALA A 110 -15.76 -21.07 1.23
C ALA A 110 -14.79 -20.16 0.45
N GLN A 111 -13.89 -20.75 -0.34
CA GLN A 111 -12.94 -19.99 -1.16
C GLN A 111 -13.64 -19.17 -2.25
N ILE A 112 -14.68 -19.70 -2.89
CA ILE A 112 -15.50 -18.96 -3.86
C ILE A 112 -16.18 -17.78 -3.16
N SER A 113 -16.84 -18.03 -2.02
CA SER A 113 -17.53 -16.98 -1.26
C SER A 113 -16.58 -15.87 -0.82
N ASP A 114 -15.38 -16.23 -0.34
CA ASP A 114 -14.37 -15.26 0.07
C ASP A 114 -13.81 -14.47 -1.11
N TYR A 115 -13.65 -15.12 -2.28
CA TYR A 115 -13.24 -14.42 -3.50
C TYR A 115 -14.29 -13.41 -3.96
N GLU A 116 -15.57 -13.77 -3.95
CA GLU A 116 -16.68 -12.88 -4.29
C GLU A 116 -16.76 -11.68 -3.33
N LYS A 117 -16.70 -11.92 -2.02
CA LYS A 117 -16.65 -10.86 -1.00
C LYS A 117 -15.46 -9.92 -1.22
N LEU A 118 -14.30 -10.48 -1.53
CA LEU A 118 -13.09 -9.72 -1.84
C LEU A 118 -13.30 -8.81 -3.06
N GLN A 119 -13.89 -9.34 -4.14
CA GLN A 119 -14.19 -8.56 -5.34
C GLN A 119 -15.20 -7.44 -5.08
N VAL A 120 -16.27 -7.72 -4.32
CA VAL A 120 -17.29 -6.72 -3.93
C VAL A 120 -16.66 -5.60 -3.12
N LEU A 121 -15.87 -5.94 -2.10
CA LEU A 121 -15.20 -4.98 -1.22
C LEU A 121 -14.16 -4.14 -1.97
N LEU A 122 -13.34 -4.75 -2.84
CA LEU A 122 -12.39 -4.00 -3.66
C LEU A 122 -13.12 -3.05 -4.62
N THR A 123 -14.22 -3.47 -5.21
CA THR A 123 -15.03 -2.63 -6.10
C THR A 123 -15.63 -1.44 -5.36
N SER A 124 -16.16 -1.62 -4.14
CA SER A 124 -16.67 -0.51 -3.33
C SER A 124 -15.58 0.47 -2.90
N MET A 125 -14.32 0.01 -2.82
CA MET A 125 -13.13 0.83 -2.56
C MET A 125 -12.48 1.41 -3.83
N CYS A 126 -13.20 1.39 -4.96
CA CYS A 126 -12.73 1.89 -6.26
C CYS A 126 -11.53 1.17 -6.86
N PHE A 127 -11.29 -0.08 -6.50
CA PHE A 127 -10.37 -0.93 -7.24
C PHE A 127 -11.09 -1.57 -8.42
N LYS A 128 -10.39 -1.66 -9.55
CA LYS A 128 -10.83 -2.40 -10.74
C LYS A 128 -9.85 -3.55 -10.98
N MET A 129 -10.37 -4.72 -11.37
CA MET A 129 -9.52 -5.83 -11.80
C MET A 129 -8.72 -5.39 -13.02
N PHE A 130 -7.39 -5.39 -12.91
CA PHE A 130 -6.48 -5.07 -14.00
C PHE A 130 -6.14 -6.33 -14.80
N LYS A 131 -5.74 -7.40 -14.11
CA LYS A 131 -5.43 -8.69 -14.73
C LYS A 131 -5.41 -9.82 -13.70
N GLU A 132 -5.96 -10.96 -14.08
CA GLU A 132 -5.83 -12.23 -13.34
C GLU A 132 -5.07 -13.22 -14.23
N LYS A 133 -4.04 -13.88 -13.70
CA LYS A 133 -3.31 -14.94 -14.39
C LYS A 133 -2.81 -15.97 -13.39
N GLY A 134 -3.29 -17.21 -13.51
CA GLY A 134 -2.90 -18.30 -12.64
C GLY A 134 -3.35 -18.03 -11.21
N ASP A 135 -2.40 -18.02 -10.27
CA ASP A 135 -2.63 -17.75 -8.85
C ASP A 135 -2.47 -16.27 -8.45
N ILE A 136 -2.34 -15.37 -9.43
CA ILE A 136 -2.10 -13.92 -9.21
C ILE A 136 -3.28 -13.12 -9.75
N ALA A 137 -3.80 -12.22 -8.93
CA ALA A 137 -4.75 -11.20 -9.33
C ALA A 137 -4.20 -9.81 -9.01
N VAL A 138 -4.36 -8.90 -9.97
CA VAL A 138 -3.90 -7.52 -9.91
C VAL A 138 -5.11 -6.62 -10.01
N TRP A 139 -5.28 -5.75 -9.03
CA TRP A 139 -6.28 -4.69 -9.03
C TRP A 139 -5.60 -3.32 -9.10
N GLN A 140 -6.23 -2.39 -9.79
CA GLN A 140 -5.77 -1.01 -9.89
C GLN A 140 -6.76 -0.09 -9.18
N LYS A 141 -6.24 0.77 -8.28
CA LYS A 141 -7.01 1.82 -7.62
C LYS A 141 -7.36 2.90 -8.65
N SER A 142 -8.62 3.33 -8.68
CA SER A 142 -9.07 4.41 -9.56
C SER A 142 -8.21 5.67 -9.40
N GLU A 143 -7.87 6.30 -10.52
CA GLU A 143 -7.27 7.66 -10.53
C GLU A 143 -8.32 8.74 -10.29
N ASP A 144 -9.58 8.45 -10.64
CA ASP A 144 -10.71 9.35 -10.46
C ASP A 144 -11.41 9.10 -9.12
N ASN A 145 -11.53 10.16 -8.31
CA ASN A 145 -12.25 10.17 -7.04
C ASN A 145 -13.77 10.10 -7.18
N ASN A 146 -14.34 10.39 -8.36
CA ASN A 146 -15.79 10.34 -8.58
C ASN A 146 -16.40 8.95 -8.32
N CYS A 147 -15.58 7.90 -8.34
CA CYS A 147 -16.01 6.56 -7.99
C CYS A 147 -16.55 6.46 -6.55
N TYR A 148 -16.03 7.27 -5.62
CA TYR A 148 -16.47 7.29 -4.22
C TYR A 148 -17.84 7.96 -4.05
N ASN A 149 -18.30 8.76 -5.02
CA ASN A 149 -19.63 9.38 -4.99
C ASN A 149 -20.76 8.33 -5.05
N LYS A 150 -20.45 7.11 -5.53
CA LYS A 150 -21.38 5.98 -5.59
C LYS A 150 -21.44 5.18 -4.30
N VAL A 151 -20.53 5.43 -3.36
CA VAL A 151 -20.57 4.81 -2.04
C VAL A 151 -21.73 5.47 -1.30
N VAL A 152 -22.87 4.77 -1.27
CA VAL A 152 -24.06 5.19 -0.54
C VAL A 152 -23.67 5.45 0.91
N ARG A 153 -24.19 6.53 1.53
CA ARG A 153 -23.85 6.90 2.92
C ARG A 153 -24.06 5.74 3.92
N ASP A 154 -24.99 4.83 3.62
CA ASP A 154 -25.33 3.66 4.44
C ASP A 154 -24.64 2.35 3.98
N ALA A 155 -23.83 2.39 2.92
CA ALA A 155 -23.08 1.22 2.44
C ALA A 155 -21.72 1.12 3.13
N TYR A 156 -21.38 -0.10 3.53
CA TYR A 156 -20.11 -0.42 4.16
C TYR A 156 -19.05 -0.82 3.12
N PRO A 157 -17.80 -0.32 3.19
CA PRO A 157 -17.26 0.61 4.18
C PRO A 157 -17.60 2.09 3.90
N HIS A 158 -17.89 2.85 4.95
CA HIS A 158 -18.23 4.29 4.86
C HIS A 158 -17.00 5.13 4.48
N THR A 159 -17.22 6.28 3.83
CA THR A 159 -16.19 7.32 3.68
C THR A 159 -15.96 8.04 5.00
N TYR A 160 -14.73 8.42 5.30
CA TYR A 160 -14.39 9.17 6.51
C TYR A 160 -15.10 10.53 6.61
N ASP A 161 -15.48 10.92 7.83
CA ASP A 161 -15.78 12.31 8.20
C ASP A 161 -14.47 13.11 8.37
N ASP A 162 -14.51 14.38 7.94
CA ASP A 162 -13.40 15.31 7.70
C ASP A 162 -12.42 15.58 8.87
N GLY A 163 -12.66 15.01 10.06
CA GLY A 163 -11.92 15.30 11.30
C GLY A 163 -10.63 14.51 11.53
N LEU A 164 -10.30 13.52 10.69
CA LEU A 164 -9.12 12.66 10.89
C LEU A 164 -8.08 12.85 9.78
N GLU A 165 -6.89 13.28 10.19
CA GLU A 165 -5.74 13.48 9.31
C GLU A 165 -5.30 12.15 8.64
N PRO A 166 -5.41 12.00 7.30
CA PRO A 166 -5.01 10.80 6.56
C PRO A 166 -3.55 10.39 6.73
N ASP A 167 -2.70 11.37 7.03
CA ASP A 167 -1.26 11.19 7.20
C ASP A 167 -0.84 10.89 8.63
N SER A 168 -1.76 10.99 9.60
CA SER A 168 -1.55 10.53 10.96
C SER A 168 -1.46 9.00 10.96
N ALA A 169 -0.23 8.53 11.09
CA ALA A 169 0.13 7.12 10.98
C ALA A 169 0.66 6.54 12.31
N TRP A 170 1.35 7.35 13.11
CA TRP A 170 1.94 6.93 14.36
C TRP A 170 0.90 6.74 15.45
N TYR A 171 0.92 5.59 16.12
CA TYR A 171 0.02 5.23 17.22
C TYR A 171 -1.47 5.43 16.91
N THR A 172 -1.83 5.45 15.62
CA THR A 172 -3.20 5.67 15.16
C THR A 172 -3.85 4.31 14.92
N PRO A 173 -4.97 3.98 15.61
CA PRO A 173 -5.66 2.72 15.39
C PRO A 173 -6.16 2.59 13.96
N THR A 174 -6.13 1.37 13.40
CA THR A 174 -6.82 1.08 12.14
C THR A 174 -8.32 1.25 12.32
N ARG A 175 -8.99 1.80 11.30
CA ARG A 175 -10.45 1.91 11.25
C ARG A 175 -10.95 1.46 9.89
N ALA A 176 -12.15 0.91 9.87
CA ALA A 176 -12.75 0.40 8.66
C ALA A 176 -13.58 1.47 7.93
N CYS A 177 -12.88 2.49 7.43
CA CYS A 177 -13.48 3.57 6.62
C CYS A 177 -12.51 4.04 5.52
N ILE A 178 -13.08 4.46 4.40
CA ILE A 178 -12.35 4.84 3.18
C ILE A 178 -11.72 6.21 3.36
N VAL A 179 -10.41 6.32 3.07
CA VAL A 179 -9.69 7.59 2.99
C VAL A 179 -9.68 8.07 1.55
N VAL A 180 -10.51 9.06 1.23
CA VAL A 180 -10.56 9.65 -0.11
C VAL A 180 -9.31 10.52 -0.35
N PRO A 181 -8.58 10.33 -1.47
CA PRO A 181 -7.46 11.20 -1.81
C PRO A 181 -7.87 12.68 -1.87
N ASN A 182 -7.12 13.55 -1.19
CA ASN A 182 -7.48 14.96 -1.10
C ASN A 182 -7.44 15.64 -2.49
N PRO A 183 -8.57 16.19 -2.98
CA PRO A 183 -8.67 16.78 -4.32
C PRO A 183 -7.82 18.05 -4.51
N LYS A 184 -7.33 18.65 -3.41
CA LYS A 184 -6.43 19.82 -3.45
C LYS A 184 -5.12 19.52 -4.18
N PHE A 185 -4.64 18.28 -4.12
CA PHE A 185 -3.38 17.88 -4.73
C PHE A 185 -3.63 17.19 -6.07
N LYS A 186 -3.19 17.83 -7.16
CA LYS A 186 -3.42 17.34 -8.52
C LYS A 186 -2.42 16.26 -8.94
N LYS A 187 -1.27 16.17 -8.28
CA LYS A 187 -0.15 15.27 -8.59
C LYS A 187 0.03 14.18 -7.52
N LEU A 188 -1.05 13.50 -7.17
CA LEU A 188 -1.01 12.34 -6.25
C LEU A 188 -1.00 11.00 -6.97
N GLY A 189 -1.58 10.95 -8.17
CA GLY A 189 -1.74 9.72 -8.94
C GLY A 189 -0.41 9.20 -9.48
N LEU A 190 -0.31 7.89 -9.64
CA LEU A 190 0.88 7.21 -10.15
C LEU A 190 1.30 7.73 -11.54
N SER A 191 0.34 8.06 -12.39
CA SER A 191 0.54 8.62 -13.73
C SER A 191 1.07 10.06 -13.72
N SER A 192 0.81 10.81 -12.64
CA SER A 192 1.07 12.26 -12.54
C SER A 192 2.42 12.63 -11.92
N ILE A 193 3.09 11.66 -11.29
CA ILE A 193 4.36 11.84 -10.58
C ILE A 193 5.55 11.35 -11.42
N ALA A 194 6.73 11.90 -11.13
CA ALA A 194 7.96 11.43 -11.77
C ALA A 194 8.17 9.93 -11.53
N LYS A 195 8.76 9.23 -12.48
CA LYS A 195 9.10 7.81 -12.34
C LYS A 195 10.28 7.63 -11.37
N TRP A 196 10.41 6.43 -10.84
CA TRP A 196 11.60 6.04 -10.11
C TRP A 196 12.73 5.73 -11.11
N PRO A 197 13.98 6.18 -10.89
CA PRO A 197 14.49 6.85 -9.68
C PRO A 197 14.43 8.39 -9.68
N GLU A 198 14.02 9.03 -10.78
CA GLU A 198 14.06 10.50 -10.92
C GLU A 198 13.25 11.22 -9.83
N ARG A 199 12.16 10.59 -9.37
CA ARG A 199 11.29 11.08 -8.28
C ARG A 199 12.07 11.45 -7.01
N LEU A 200 13.21 10.82 -6.73
CA LEU A 200 14.05 11.14 -5.57
C LEU A 200 14.53 12.61 -5.56
N HIS A 201 14.61 13.23 -6.73
CA HIS A 201 15.08 14.60 -6.89
C HIS A 201 13.97 15.62 -7.16
N VAL A 202 12.71 15.18 -7.21
CA VAL A 202 11.55 16.02 -7.50
C VAL A 202 10.79 16.33 -6.21
N PRO A 203 10.60 17.61 -5.84
CA PRO A 203 9.82 17.95 -4.67
C PRO A 203 8.34 17.55 -4.86
N PRO A 204 7.73 16.78 -3.94
CA PRO A 204 6.33 16.40 -4.05
C PRO A 204 5.41 17.61 -3.81
N GLU A 205 4.22 17.62 -4.41
CA GLU A 205 3.23 18.71 -4.24
C GLU A 205 2.84 18.88 -2.76
N ARG A 206 2.74 17.77 -2.03
CA ARG A 206 2.41 17.73 -0.61
C ARG A 206 3.49 18.30 0.31
N ILE A 207 4.65 18.70 -0.21
CA ILE A 207 5.69 19.31 0.62
C ILE A 207 5.20 20.57 1.34
N SER A 208 4.21 21.28 0.79
CA SER A 208 3.61 22.46 1.41
C SER A 208 2.80 22.16 2.67
N MET A 209 2.45 20.90 2.94
CA MET A 209 1.76 20.50 4.18
C MET A 209 2.72 20.39 5.36
N VAL A 210 4.01 20.20 5.10
CA VAL A 210 5.01 20.05 6.14
C VAL A 210 5.39 21.42 6.66
N HIS A 211 5.47 21.58 7.99
CA HIS A 211 5.95 22.82 8.59
C HIS A 211 7.36 23.15 8.07
N TRP A 212 7.53 24.35 7.51
CA TRP A 212 8.75 24.80 6.79
C TRP A 212 9.11 24.02 5.52
N GLY A 213 8.21 23.18 5.01
CA GLY A 213 8.36 22.46 3.76
C GLY A 213 8.18 23.38 2.55
N SER A 214 9.18 23.42 1.67
CA SER A 214 9.08 24.11 0.38
C SER A 214 9.94 23.43 -0.68
N ALA A 215 9.58 23.61 -1.95
CA ALA A 215 10.37 23.11 -3.07
C ALA A 215 11.80 23.72 -3.11
N LYS A 216 11.99 24.92 -2.55
CA LYS A 216 13.32 25.55 -2.40
C LYS A 216 14.11 24.84 -1.30
N ALA A 217 13.53 24.65 -0.13
CA ALA A 217 14.17 23.95 0.98
C ALA A 217 14.57 22.53 0.58
N PHE A 218 13.68 21.78 -0.08
CA PHE A 218 13.97 20.43 -0.58
C PHE A 218 15.19 20.40 -1.49
N ARG A 219 15.26 21.30 -2.49
CA ARG A 219 16.40 21.38 -3.41
C ARG A 219 17.70 21.73 -2.70
N GLN A 220 17.66 22.66 -1.73
CA GLN A 220 18.82 23.01 -0.91
C GLN A 220 19.29 21.81 -0.07
N TYR A 221 18.38 21.08 0.57
CA TYR A 221 18.72 19.86 1.32
C TYR A 221 19.31 18.77 0.42
N ASN A 222 18.72 18.53 -0.76
CA ASN A 222 19.24 17.55 -1.70
C ASN A 222 20.67 17.89 -2.15
N SER A 223 20.95 19.18 -2.40
CA SER A 223 22.31 19.66 -2.71
C SER A 223 23.28 19.44 -1.55
N LYS A 224 22.89 19.78 -0.32
CA LYS A 224 23.70 19.54 0.89
C LYS A 224 24.03 18.05 1.06
N TRP A 225 23.06 17.16 0.88
CA TRP A 225 23.27 15.72 1.00
C TRP A 225 24.19 15.18 -0.10
N LYS A 226 24.02 15.62 -1.35
CA LYS A 226 24.95 15.27 -2.44
C LYS A 226 26.39 15.64 -2.07
N ASN A 227 26.62 16.85 -1.56
CA ASN A 227 27.95 17.27 -1.15
C ASN A 227 28.54 16.40 -0.03
N ARG A 228 27.72 16.03 0.98
CA ARG A 228 28.14 15.17 2.11
C ARG A 228 28.50 13.75 1.68
N PHE A 229 27.71 13.13 0.81
CA PHE A 229 27.99 11.78 0.33
C PHE A 229 29.15 11.74 -0.68
N CYS A 230 29.39 12.83 -1.41
CA CYS A 230 30.57 12.95 -2.26
C CYS A 230 31.87 13.15 -1.47
N THR A 231 31.81 13.74 -0.27
CA THR A 231 33.00 13.98 0.58
C THR A 231 33.39 12.78 1.45
N THR A 232 32.53 11.78 1.61
CA THR A 232 32.82 10.56 2.40
C THR A 232 33.31 9.37 1.56
N ARG A 233 33.55 9.57 0.26
CA ARG A 233 34.09 8.56 -0.67
C ARG A 233 35.56 8.79 -1.06
N SER A 234 36.28 9.65 -0.34
CA SER A 234 37.73 9.84 -0.43
C SER A 234 38.45 9.15 0.71
#